data_AF-A0A5D0WEW3-F1
#
_entry.id   AF-A0A5D0WEW3-F1
#
_cell.length_a   1.000
_cell.length_b   1.000
_cell.length_c   1.000
_cell.angle_alpha   90.00
_cell.angle_beta   90.00
_cell.angle_gamma   90.00
#
_symmetry.space_group_name_H-M   'P 1'
#
loop_
_entity.id
_entity.type
_entity.pdbx_description
1 polymer ?
#
loop_
_entity_poly.entity_id
_entity_poly.type
_entity_poly.pdbx_seq_one_letter_code
_entity_poly.pdbx_strand_id
1 'polypeptide(L)'
;MQIGEFRKTRDGYEGSIRSLTIDAEVCLVPAQFSKAENAPEWRLLRGDCDTGVEIGAGWNHTGERAGAYIAVQFDDPQFAEPVRANLLRASQRGDEHMLLWSRPSARDRP
;
A
#
# COMPACT_ATOMS: atom_id res chain seq x y z
N MET A 1 -3.74 -7.41 -10.37
CA MET A 1 -3.75 -8.63 -9.53
C MET A 1 -4.00 -8.18 -8.10
N GLN A 2 -5.00 -8.75 -7.41
CA GLN A 2 -5.20 -8.46 -6.00
C GLN A 2 -4.18 -9.26 -5.18
N ILE A 3 -3.45 -8.56 -4.30
CA ILE A 3 -2.42 -9.15 -3.44
C ILE A 3 -2.65 -8.83 -1.96
N GLY A 4 -3.76 -8.16 -1.63
CA GLY A 4 -4.06 -7.83 -0.24
C GLY A 4 -5.46 -7.31 -0.07
N GLU A 5 -5.92 -7.44 1.17
CA GLU A 5 -7.23 -6.99 1.64
C GLU A 5 -7.01 -6.19 2.92
N PHE A 6 -7.67 -5.04 2.98
CA PHE A 6 -7.54 -4.09 4.07
C PHE A 6 -8.92 -3.62 4.51
N ARG A 7 -9.00 -3.25 5.77
CA ARG A 7 -10.14 -2.56 6.36
C ARG A 7 -9.68 -1.19 6.81
N LYS A 8 -10.50 -0.17 6.50
CA LYS A 8 -10.28 1.17 7.03
C LYS A 8 -10.50 1.17 8.54
N THR A 9 -9.59 1.78 9.29
CA THR A 9 -9.71 1.99 10.73
C THR A 9 -9.95 3.47 11.02
N ARG A 10 -9.94 3.84 12.31
CA ARG A 10 -10.12 5.24 12.72
C ARG A 10 -9.01 6.14 12.17
N ASP A 11 -7.77 5.65 12.22
CA ASP A 11 -6.57 6.46 11.96
C ASP A 11 -5.77 5.95 10.74
N GLY A 12 -6.14 4.83 10.12
CA GLY A 12 -5.42 4.27 8.99
C GLY A 12 -6.11 3.06 8.36
N TYR A 13 -5.30 2.07 7.98
CA TYR A 13 -5.77 0.84 7.34
C TYR A 13 -5.03 -0.36 7.94
N GLU A 14 -5.77 -1.44 8.17
CA GLU A 14 -5.22 -2.71 8.65
C GLU A 14 -5.57 -3.80 7.65
N GLY A 15 -4.63 -4.69 7.38
CA GLY A 15 -4.87 -5.74 6.41
C GLY A 15 -3.70 -6.70 6.28
N SER A 16 -3.69 -7.40 5.17
CA SER A 16 -2.65 -8.38 4.88
C SER A 16 -2.22 -8.29 3.42
N ILE A 17 -0.95 -8.61 3.17
CA ILE A 17 -0.39 -8.83 1.85
C ILE A 17 -0.11 -10.32 1.71
N ARG A 18 -0.72 -10.95 0.71
CA ARG A 18 -0.62 -12.39 0.44
C ARG A 18 -0.27 -12.66 -1.01
N SER A 19 0.74 -13.50 -1.21
CA SER A 19 1.19 -14.02 -2.49
C SER A 19 1.71 -15.46 -2.30
N LEU A 20 2.28 -16.08 -3.34
CA LEU A 20 2.88 -17.41 -3.22
C LEU A 20 4.05 -17.47 -2.22
N THR A 21 4.72 -16.35 -1.97
CA THR A 21 5.93 -16.29 -1.13
C THR A 21 5.82 -15.30 0.04
N ILE A 22 4.71 -14.56 0.13
CA ILE A 22 4.49 -13.53 1.15
C ILE A 22 3.18 -13.84 1.85
N ASP A 23 3.21 -13.86 3.19
CA ASP A 23 2.02 -13.80 4.04
C ASP A 23 2.37 -12.89 5.23
N ALA A 24 1.88 -11.66 5.18
CA ALA A 24 2.23 -10.63 6.16
C ALA A 24 1.00 -9.79 6.52
N GLU A 25 0.72 -9.70 7.82
CA GLU A 25 -0.16 -8.69 8.39
C GLU A 25 0.55 -7.33 8.36
N VAL A 26 -0.16 -6.31 7.91
CA VAL A 26 0.38 -4.97 7.68
C VAL A 26 -0.62 -3.88 8.04
N CYS A 27 -0.10 -2.72 8.42
CA CYS A 27 -0.88 -1.52 8.64
C CYS A 27 -0.36 -0.35 7.79
N LEU A 28 -1.26 0.45 7.23
CA LEU A 28 -0.94 1.81 6.81
C LEU A 28 -1.32 2.78 7.91
N VAL A 29 -0.33 3.52 8.40
CA VAL A 29 -0.50 4.56 9.42
C VAL A 29 -0.05 5.92 8.89
N PRO A 30 -0.58 7.04 9.40
CA PRO A 30 -0.19 8.37 8.94
C PRO A 30 1.31 8.59 9.10
N ALA A 31 1.96 9.12 8.06
CA ALA A 31 3.33 9.56 8.14
C ALA A 31 3.44 10.86 8.94
N GLN A 32 4.61 11.11 9.53
CA GLN A 32 4.88 12.42 10.11
C GLN A 32 4.93 13.47 9.00
N PHE A 33 4.34 14.63 9.28
CA PHE A 33 4.35 15.73 8.33
C PHE A 33 5.78 16.10 7.92
N SER A 34 6.00 16.20 6.62
CA SER A 34 7.27 16.61 6.03
C SER A 34 7.03 17.65 4.94
N LYS A 35 7.95 18.60 4.83
CA LYS A 35 7.96 19.61 3.75
C LYS A 35 8.71 19.15 2.50
N ALA A 36 9.23 17.92 2.49
CA ALA A 36 9.93 17.39 1.34
C ALA A 36 8.97 17.22 0.15
N GLU A 37 9.47 17.50 -1.05
CA GLU A 37 8.75 17.21 -2.28
C GLU A 37 8.51 15.70 -2.38
N ASN A 38 7.25 15.30 -2.64
CA ASN A 38 6.82 13.90 -2.69
C ASN A 38 7.00 13.12 -1.37
N ALA A 39 6.94 13.80 -0.22
CA ALA A 39 6.88 13.13 1.07
C ALA A 39 5.65 12.20 1.15
N PRO A 40 5.79 10.97 1.69
CA PRO A 40 4.67 10.08 1.84
C PRO A 40 3.70 10.58 2.91
N GLU A 41 2.40 10.37 2.70
CA GLU A 41 1.36 10.61 3.69
C GLU A 41 1.11 9.39 4.57
N TRP A 42 1.59 8.21 4.16
CA TRP A 42 1.42 6.95 4.88
C TRP A 42 2.73 6.19 5.03
N ARG A 43 2.88 5.52 6.16
CA ARG A 43 3.91 4.52 6.43
C ARG A 43 3.27 3.15 6.38
N LEU A 44 3.92 2.19 5.73
CA LEU A 44 3.49 0.80 5.71
C LEU A 44 4.33 0.01 6.72
N LEU A 45 3.67 -0.50 7.76
CA LEU A 45 4.29 -1.27 8.82
C LEU A 45 3.90 -2.73 8.71
N ARG A 46 4.86 -3.64 8.92
CA ARG A 46 4.62 -5.07 9.07
C ARG A 46 4.41 -5.41 10.54
N GLY A 47 3.34 -6.15 10.82
CA GLY A 47 2.93 -6.55 12.16
C GLY A 47 2.06 -5.50 12.83
N ASP A 48 2.44 -5.12 14.05
CA ASP A 48 1.70 -4.15 14.86
C ASP A 48 1.71 -2.73 14.26
N CYS A 49 0.60 -2.00 14.39
CA CYS A 49 0.46 -0.69 13.74
C CYS A 49 1.24 0.45 14.43
N ASP A 50 1.71 0.26 15.66
CA ASP A 50 2.47 1.28 16.40
C ASP A 50 3.97 0.94 16.48
N THR A 51 4.27 -0.35 16.59
CA THR A 51 5.63 -0.88 16.86
C THR A 51 6.17 -1.76 15.73
N GLY A 52 5.41 -1.96 14.66
CA GLY A 52 5.79 -2.76 13.51
C GLY A 52 7.00 -2.21 12.76
N VAL A 53 7.58 -3.08 11.95
CA VAL A 53 8.75 -2.74 11.11
C VAL A 53 8.25 -2.00 9.88
N GLU A 54 8.81 -0.82 9.61
CA GLU A 54 8.50 -0.08 8.39
C GLU A 54 9.10 -0.78 7.18
N ILE A 55 8.24 -1.17 6.24
CA ILE A 55 8.59 -1.91 5.02
C ILE A 55 8.27 -1.12 3.75
N GLY A 56 7.67 0.06 3.90
CA GLY A 56 7.20 0.85 2.76
C GLY A 56 6.46 2.11 3.15
N ALA A 57 5.87 2.72 2.14
CA ALA A 57 5.17 4.01 2.25
C ALA A 57 3.99 4.09 1.29
N GLY A 58 3.13 5.08 1.49
CA GLY A 58 2.00 5.35 0.61
C GLY A 58 1.74 6.84 0.38
N TRP A 59 1.15 7.13 -0.78
CA TRP A 59 0.84 8.46 -1.28
C TRP A 59 -0.61 8.54 -1.73
N ASN A 60 -1.32 9.61 -1.38
CA ASN A 60 -2.69 9.78 -1.82
C ASN A 60 -2.72 10.27 -3.27
N HIS A 61 -3.48 9.57 -4.11
CA HIS A 61 -3.71 9.95 -5.49
C HIS A 61 -5.20 9.96 -5.82
N THR A 62 -5.55 10.70 -6.85
CA THR A 62 -6.88 10.69 -7.44
C THR A 62 -6.75 10.37 -8.92
N GLY A 63 -7.37 9.27 -9.35
CA GLY A 63 -7.38 8.84 -10.75
C GLY A 63 -8.73 9.13 -11.40
N GLU A 64 -8.73 9.49 -12.69
CA GLU A 64 -9.97 9.81 -13.44
C GLU A 64 -11.03 8.70 -13.36
N ARG A 65 -10.61 7.43 -13.40
CA ARG A 65 -11.52 6.27 -13.38
C ARG A 65 -11.63 5.57 -12.03
N ALA A 66 -10.58 5.68 -11.20
CA ALA A 66 -10.47 4.96 -9.94
C ALA A 66 -10.95 5.77 -8.73
N GLY A 67 -11.13 7.08 -8.88
CA GLY A 67 -11.38 7.97 -7.74
C GLY A 67 -10.15 8.12 -6.86
N ALA A 68 -10.36 8.37 -5.57
CA ALA A 68 -9.30 8.47 -4.59
C ALA A 68 -8.73 7.09 -4.23
N TYR A 69 -7.41 6.98 -4.21
CA TYR A 69 -6.69 5.75 -3.87
C TYR A 69 -5.34 6.07 -3.21
N ILE A 70 -4.73 5.08 -2.59
CA ILE A 70 -3.38 5.20 -2.03
C ILE A 70 -2.44 4.39 -2.90
N ALA A 71 -1.47 5.03 -3.53
CA ALA A 71 -0.34 4.33 -4.15
C ALA A 71 0.58 3.87 -3.03
N VAL A 72 0.89 2.58 -2.97
CA VAL A 72 1.71 1.95 -1.94
C VAL A 72 2.96 1.39 -2.60
N GLN A 73 4.12 1.65 -2.01
CA GLN A 73 5.39 1.02 -2.39
C GLN A 73 5.98 0.32 -1.17
N PHE A 74 6.41 -0.93 -1.35
CA PHE A 74 7.12 -1.69 -0.33
C PHE A 74 8.22 -2.54 -0.97
N ASP A 75 9.24 -2.86 -0.19
CA ASP A 75 10.43 -3.56 -0.70
C ASP A 75 10.92 -4.63 0.27
N ASP A 76 11.64 -5.60 -0.27
CA ASP A 76 12.29 -6.67 0.48
C ASP A 76 13.58 -7.09 -0.25
N PRO A 77 14.67 -7.44 0.45
CA PRO A 77 15.91 -7.88 -0.18
C PRO A 77 15.76 -9.06 -1.17
N GLN A 78 14.68 -9.85 -1.06
CA GLN A 78 14.37 -10.94 -1.98
C GLN A 78 13.69 -10.47 -3.27
N PHE A 79 13.25 -9.21 -3.36
CA PHE A 79 12.64 -8.66 -4.55
C PHE A 79 13.71 -8.12 -5.50
N ALA A 80 13.48 -8.32 -6.81
CA ALA A 80 14.35 -7.72 -7.82
C ALA A 80 14.17 -6.20 -7.92
N GLU A 81 12.99 -5.70 -7.53
CA GLU A 81 12.62 -4.29 -7.52
C GLU A 81 11.49 -4.05 -6.49
N PRO A 82 11.34 -2.82 -5.97
CA PRO A 82 10.24 -2.47 -5.09
C PRO A 82 8.87 -2.76 -5.71
N VAL A 83 7.97 -3.32 -4.91
CA VAL A 83 6.59 -3.61 -5.32
C VAL A 83 5.75 -2.35 -5.20
N ARG A 84 5.10 -1.96 -6.30
CA ARG A 84 4.16 -0.82 -6.35
C ARG A 84 2.74 -1.29 -6.58
N ALA A 85 1.83 -0.98 -5.67
CA ALA A 85 0.43 -1.39 -5.72
C ALA A 85 -0.50 -0.23 -5.36
N ASN A 86 -1.79 -0.34 -5.70
CA ASN A 86 -2.79 0.68 -5.42
C ASN A 86 -3.84 0.12 -4.45
N LEU A 87 -4.00 0.78 -3.31
CA LEU A 87 -5.06 0.48 -2.36
C LEU A 87 -6.32 1.23 -2.77
N LEU A 88 -7.34 0.47 -3.16
CA LEU A 88 -8.59 0.96 -3.71
C LEU A 88 -9.76 0.51 -2.84
N ARG A 89 -10.75 1.38 -2.68
CA ARG A 89 -11.99 1.00 -2.00
C ARG A 89 -12.73 -0.09 -2.79
N ALA A 90 -13.16 -1.15 -2.11
CA ALA A 90 -13.99 -2.17 -2.73
C ALA A 90 -15.40 -1.61 -2.98
N SER A 91 -15.85 -1.64 -4.24
CA SER A 91 -17.08 -0.96 -4.69
C SER A 91 -18.37 -1.41 -3.99
N GLN A 92 -18.37 -2.54 -3.28
CA GLN A 92 -19.59 -3.17 -2.74
C GLN A 92 -19.60 -3.35 -1.22
N ARG A 93 -18.51 -3.05 -0.50
CA ARG A 93 -18.39 -3.29 0.94
C ARG A 93 -17.70 -2.10 1.59
N GLY A 94 -18.47 -1.36 2.40
CA GLY A 94 -18.20 0.02 2.81
C GLY A 94 -16.75 0.36 3.14
N ASP A 95 -16.14 -0.37 4.08
CA ASP A 95 -14.80 -0.09 4.62
C ASP A 95 -13.72 -1.05 4.12
N GLU A 96 -14.06 -1.98 3.23
CA GLU A 96 -13.12 -2.91 2.63
C GLU A 96 -12.33 -2.23 1.49
N HIS A 97 -11.05 -2.54 1.44
CA HIS A 97 -10.11 -2.03 0.46
C HIS A 97 -9.29 -3.19 -0.11
N MET A 98 -8.97 -3.12 -1.40
CA MET A 98 -8.17 -4.12 -2.10
C MET A 98 -6.85 -3.50 -2.52
N LEU A 99 -5.75 -4.21 -2.25
CA LEU A 99 -4.44 -3.83 -2.73
C LEU A 99 -4.19 -4.49 -4.10
N LEU A 100 -4.20 -3.67 -5.14
CA LEU A 100 -4.05 -4.13 -6.52
C LEU A 100 -2.63 -3.85 -7.02
N TRP A 101 -1.90 -4.91 -7.30
CA TRP A 101 -0.59 -4.86 -7.93
C TRP A 101 -0.67 -5.11 -9.44
N SER A 102 0.16 -4.41 -10.20
CA SER A 102 0.37 -4.64 -11.63
C SER A 102 1.87 -4.73 -11.91
N ARG A 103 2.28 -5.64 -12.79
CA ARG A 103 3.68 -5.70 -13.23
C ARG A 103 4.03 -4.47 -14.05
N PRO A 104 5.23 -3.88 -13.86
CA PRO A 104 5.76 -2.89 -14.80
C PRO A 104 5.75 -3.49 -16.21
N SER A 105 5.30 -2.71 -17.20
CA SER A 105 5.41 -3.14 -18.58
C SER A 105 6.88 -3.07 -19.02
N ALA A 106 7.28 -3.84 -20.04
CA ALA A 106 8.66 -3.80 -20.54
C ALA A 106 9.10 -2.40 -21.04
N ARG A 107 8.14 -1.50 -21.28
CA ARG A 107 8.39 -0.10 -21.67
C ARG A 107 8.71 0.83 -20.49
N ASP A 108 8.43 0.40 -19.26
CA ASP A 108 8.62 1.19 -18.04
C ASP A 108 9.93 0.83 -17.32
N ARG A 109 10.75 -0.04 -17.91
CA ARG A 109 12.09 -0.35 -17.39
C ARG A 109 13.09 0.66 -17.94
N PRO A 110 13.95 1.25 -17.08
CA PRO A 110 15.00 2.17 -17.52
C PRO A 110 16.07 1.49 -18.37
#